data_AF-A0A4Y2LE50-F1
#
_entry.id   AF-A0A4Y2LE50-F1
#
_cell.length_a   1.000
_cell.length_b   1.000
_cell.length_c   1.000
_cell.angle_alpha   90.00
_cell.angle_beta   90.00
_cell.angle_gamma   90.00
#
_symmetry.space_group_name_H-M   'P 1'
#
loop_
_entity.id
_entity.type
_entity.pdbx_description
1 polymer ?
#
loop_
_entity_poly.entity_id
_entity_poly.type
_entity_poly.pdbx_seq_one_letter_code
_entity_poly.pdbx_strand_id
1 'polypeptide(L)'
;VRFIYGVETQVSLALPNSYELLDHLVSHEQQWHTVPLEDLELKGKPGEDPAFETAVLDVKLRHQLLRDDVVVMVSPTNVNASFEQILSVCMDGFTSIVIYAISNGVLSQSEVTELMEIKKKFPKLPIFFICVFPPSSELTESEQHVRNIGLYGRRSVFKPHSYHESSPMLQTVLKRKESLDSKLGSASLTLCQQLCGLGFLNVFSPNLKKKLCRQPSGGIEVESKLIEDFENFSRYWS
;
A
#
# COMPACT_ATOMS: atom_id res chain seq x y z
N VAL A 1 -7.90 -9.41 -12.61
CA VAL A 1 -6.81 -9.93 -13.50
C VAL A 1 -5.89 -10.80 -12.66
N ARG A 2 -5.40 -11.91 -13.22
CA ARG A 2 -4.55 -12.88 -12.53
C ARG A 2 -3.27 -13.11 -13.33
N PHE A 3 -2.12 -12.81 -12.73
CA PHE A 3 -0.82 -13.08 -13.33
C PHE A 3 -0.26 -14.39 -12.76
N ILE A 4 0.17 -15.28 -13.65
CA ILE A 4 0.70 -16.61 -13.32
C ILE A 4 1.92 -16.94 -14.17
N TYR A 5 2.70 -17.93 -13.75
CA TYR A 5 3.84 -18.36 -14.54
C TYR A 5 3.41 -19.04 -15.84
N GLY A 6 4.09 -18.70 -16.93
CA GLY A 6 4.00 -19.38 -18.21
C GLY A 6 5.37 -19.46 -18.88
N VAL A 7 5.55 -20.48 -19.74
CA VAL A 7 6.77 -20.58 -20.56
C VAL A 7 6.78 -19.49 -21.64
N GLU A 8 5.61 -19.12 -22.12
CA GLU A 8 5.36 -18.07 -23.10
C GLU A 8 4.42 -17.02 -22.53
N THR A 9 4.52 -15.79 -23.04
CA THR A 9 3.59 -14.72 -22.70
C THR A 9 2.27 -14.97 -23.42
N GLN A 10 1.20 -15.16 -22.65
CA GLN A 10 -0.14 -15.44 -23.17
C GLN A 10 -1.17 -14.71 -22.32
N VAL A 11 -2.29 -14.34 -22.93
CA VAL A 11 -3.49 -13.95 -22.20
C VAL A 11 -4.67 -14.84 -22.59
N SER A 12 -5.51 -15.16 -21.62
CA SER A 12 -6.72 -15.94 -21.81
C SER A 12 -7.79 -15.47 -20.83
N LEU A 13 -9.06 -15.55 -21.23
CA LEU A 13 -10.17 -15.29 -20.32
C LEU A 13 -10.64 -16.62 -19.72
N ALA A 14 -10.75 -16.72 -18.40
CA ALA A 14 -11.11 -17.96 -17.73
C ALA A 14 -12.18 -17.74 -16.66
N LEU A 15 -13.09 -18.71 -16.51
CA LEU A 15 -14.02 -18.75 -15.39
C LEU A 15 -13.35 -19.28 -14.11
N PRO A 16 -13.89 -18.97 -12.91
CA PRO A 16 -13.32 -19.40 -11.63
C PRO A 16 -13.14 -20.93 -11.51
N ASN A 17 -13.95 -21.72 -12.22
CA ASN A 17 -13.88 -23.18 -12.30
C ASN A 17 -12.93 -23.69 -13.41
N SER A 18 -12.02 -22.85 -13.90
CA SER A 18 -10.97 -23.18 -14.88
C SER A 18 -11.46 -23.54 -16.29
N TYR A 19 -12.66 -23.10 -16.67
CA TYR A 19 -13.09 -23.15 -18.07
C TYR A 19 -12.58 -21.93 -18.81
N GLU A 20 -11.82 -22.14 -19.89
CA GLU A 20 -11.35 -21.08 -20.77
C GLU A 20 -12.51 -20.60 -21.66
N LEU A 21 -12.73 -19.28 -21.67
CA LEU A 21 -13.70 -18.63 -22.53
C LEU A 21 -13.03 -18.31 -23.87
N LEU A 22 -13.67 -18.77 -24.94
CA LEU A 22 -13.22 -18.47 -26.29
C LEU A 22 -13.71 -17.07 -26.66
N ASP A 23 -12.89 -16.07 -26.36
CA ASP A 23 -13.17 -14.66 -26.64
C ASP A 23 -12.10 -14.06 -27.55
N HIS A 24 -12.47 -13.02 -28.28
CA HIS A 24 -11.57 -12.29 -29.17
C HIS A 24 -10.86 -11.17 -28.39
N LEU A 25 -9.69 -11.51 -27.85
CA LEU A 25 -8.81 -10.57 -27.16
C LEU A 25 -7.91 -9.83 -28.16
N VAL A 26 -7.81 -8.52 -28.02
CA VAL A 26 -6.94 -7.67 -28.85
C VAL A 26 -5.48 -8.13 -28.74
N SER A 27 -5.10 -8.61 -27.56
CA SER A 27 -3.80 -9.21 -27.27
C SER A 27 -3.44 -10.44 -28.12
N HIS A 28 -4.38 -11.05 -28.84
CA HIS A 28 -4.11 -12.17 -29.75
C HIS A 28 -3.74 -11.71 -31.17
N GLU A 29 -4.03 -10.45 -31.53
CA GLU A 29 -3.81 -9.95 -32.89
C GLU A 29 -2.42 -9.35 -33.11
N GLN A 30 -1.82 -8.79 -32.05
CA GLN A 30 -0.53 -8.12 -32.12
C GLN A 30 0.33 -8.41 -30.89
N GLN A 31 1.65 -8.30 -31.05
CA GLN A 31 2.56 -8.27 -29.91
C GLN A 31 2.27 -7.06 -29.00
N TRP A 32 2.06 -7.34 -27.72
CA TRP A 32 1.75 -6.35 -26.70
C TRP A 32 2.81 -6.37 -25.59
N HIS A 33 3.02 -5.22 -24.97
CA HIS A 33 3.93 -5.05 -23.82
C HIS A 33 3.16 -4.75 -22.53
N THR A 34 1.91 -4.29 -22.68
CA THR A 34 0.92 -4.03 -21.64
C THR A 34 -0.39 -4.61 -22.11
N VAL A 35 -1.21 -5.13 -21.19
CA VAL A 35 -2.55 -5.61 -21.53
C VAL A 35 -3.37 -4.42 -22.06
N PRO A 36 -3.94 -4.51 -23.29
CA PRO A 36 -4.83 -3.48 -23.83
C PRO A 36 -6.01 -3.21 -22.92
N LEU A 37 -6.47 -1.95 -22.88
CA LEU A 37 -7.59 -1.57 -22.02
C LEU A 37 -8.88 -2.31 -22.43
N GLU A 38 -9.04 -2.57 -23.72
CA GLU A 38 -10.17 -3.26 -24.32
C GLU A 38 -10.31 -4.72 -23.85
N ASP A 39 -9.21 -5.34 -23.40
CA ASP A 39 -9.21 -6.69 -22.84
C ASP A 39 -9.47 -6.69 -21.31
N LEU A 40 -9.41 -5.51 -20.67
CA LEU A 40 -9.66 -5.30 -19.25
C LEU A 40 -11.09 -4.84 -18.96
N GLU A 41 -11.76 -4.22 -19.94
CA GLU A 41 -13.11 -3.71 -19.81
C GLU A 41 -14.15 -4.80 -20.08
N LEU A 42 -15.16 -4.88 -19.20
CA LEU A 42 -16.31 -5.75 -19.42
C LEU A 42 -17.15 -5.20 -20.58
N LYS A 43 -17.10 -5.89 -21.73
CA LYS A 43 -17.90 -5.59 -22.91
C LYS A 43 -19.28 -6.25 -22.75
N GLY A 44 -20.34 -5.46 -22.59
CA GLY A 44 -21.71 -5.98 -22.56
C GLY A 44 -22.64 -5.18 -21.65
N LYS A 45 -23.94 -5.45 -21.71
CA LYS A 45 -24.88 -4.91 -20.73
C LYS A 45 -24.81 -5.74 -19.44
N PRO A 46 -24.87 -5.10 -18.25
CA PRO A 46 -24.98 -5.83 -16.99
C PRO A 46 -26.14 -6.83 -17.05
N GLY A 47 -25.90 -8.08 -16.62
CA GLY A 47 -26.89 -9.15 -16.61
C GLY A 47 -27.19 -9.83 -17.96
N GLU A 48 -26.47 -9.50 -19.03
CA GLU A 48 -26.63 -10.17 -20.33
C GLU A 48 -26.04 -11.59 -20.30
N ASP A 49 -24.86 -11.75 -19.71
CA ASP A 49 -24.23 -13.05 -19.48
C ASP A 49 -23.41 -13.05 -18.17
N PRO A 50 -23.86 -13.81 -17.14
CA PRO A 50 -23.17 -13.92 -15.86
C PRO A 50 -21.74 -14.48 -15.94
N ALA A 51 -21.40 -15.18 -17.02
CA ALA A 51 -20.05 -15.71 -17.23
C ALA A 51 -19.02 -14.57 -17.33
N PHE A 52 -19.34 -13.47 -18.03
CA PHE A 52 -18.43 -12.33 -18.15
C PHE A 52 -18.24 -11.58 -16.83
N GLU A 53 -19.28 -11.49 -15.99
CA GLU A 53 -19.20 -10.81 -14.70
C GLU A 53 -18.26 -11.53 -13.71
N THR A 54 -18.05 -12.83 -13.91
CA THR A 54 -17.20 -13.67 -13.05
C THR A 54 -15.88 -14.07 -13.72
N ALA A 55 -15.67 -13.67 -14.98
CA ALA A 55 -14.49 -14.02 -15.74
C ALA A 55 -13.24 -13.34 -15.16
N VAL A 56 -12.14 -14.08 -15.21
CA VAL A 56 -10.81 -13.64 -14.79
C VAL A 56 -9.90 -13.65 -16.00
N LEU A 57 -9.30 -12.50 -16.30
CA LEU A 57 -8.24 -12.41 -17.29
C LEU A 57 -6.95 -13.00 -16.72
N ASP A 58 -6.52 -14.14 -17.27
CA ASP A 58 -5.27 -14.82 -16.94
C ASP A 58 -4.16 -14.33 -17.85
N VAL A 59 -3.10 -13.80 -17.23
CA VAL A 59 -1.91 -13.33 -17.91
C VAL A 59 -0.75 -14.23 -17.51
N LYS A 60 -0.31 -15.07 -18.44
CA LYS A 60 0.85 -15.94 -18.27
C LYS A 60 2.12 -15.19 -18.62
N LEU A 61 3.11 -15.18 -17.74
CA LEU A 61 4.41 -14.54 -17.97
C LEU A 61 5.56 -15.42 -17.51
N ARG A 62 6.66 -15.41 -18.26
CA ARG A 62 7.91 -16.09 -17.88
C ARG A 62 8.72 -15.25 -16.87
N HIS A 63 8.11 -14.94 -15.73
CA HIS A 63 8.70 -14.08 -14.70
C HIS A 63 9.06 -14.89 -13.44
N GLN A 64 10.24 -14.62 -12.85
CA GLN A 64 10.73 -15.39 -11.70
C GLN A 64 9.84 -15.24 -10.46
N LEU A 65 9.24 -14.05 -10.26
CA LEU A 65 8.30 -13.82 -9.15
C LEU A 65 7.02 -14.67 -9.22
N LEU A 66 6.69 -15.25 -10.37
CA LEU A 66 5.46 -16.04 -10.56
C LEU A 66 5.73 -17.55 -10.45
N ARG A 67 6.99 -17.97 -10.27
CA ARG A 67 7.34 -19.39 -10.10
C ARG A 67 6.81 -19.93 -8.78
N ASP A 68 6.88 -21.25 -8.64
CA ASP A 68 6.49 -21.96 -7.41
C ASP A 68 5.04 -21.64 -6.99
N ASP A 69 4.15 -21.64 -7.99
CA ASP A 69 2.71 -21.38 -7.86
C ASP A 69 2.36 -20.01 -7.24
N VAL A 70 3.27 -19.03 -7.35
CA VAL A 70 2.99 -17.65 -6.96
C VAL A 70 2.05 -16.99 -7.99
N VAL A 71 0.96 -16.44 -7.47
CA VAL A 71 -0.06 -15.75 -8.23
C VAL A 71 -0.13 -14.29 -7.80
N VAL A 72 -0.12 -13.37 -8.77
CA VAL A 72 -0.40 -11.95 -8.49
C VAL A 72 -1.82 -11.65 -8.96
N MET A 73 -2.69 -11.39 -7.99
CA MET A 73 -4.07 -10.96 -8.24
C MET A 73 -4.15 -9.44 -8.23
N VAL A 74 -4.68 -8.87 -9.30
CA VAL A 74 -5.03 -7.45 -9.36
C VAL A 74 -6.55 -7.35 -9.28
N SER A 75 -7.01 -6.78 -8.16
CA SER A 75 -8.42 -6.53 -7.91
C SER A 75 -8.99 -5.56 -8.95
N PRO A 76 -10.19 -5.82 -9.48
CA PRO A 76 -10.84 -4.88 -10.37
C PRO A 76 -11.22 -3.59 -9.63
N THR A 77 -11.31 -2.48 -10.37
CA THR A 77 -11.90 -1.23 -9.91
C THR A 77 -13.30 -1.07 -10.54
N ASN A 78 -14.20 -0.35 -9.87
CA ASN A 78 -15.52 0.02 -10.42
C ASN A 78 -16.44 -1.17 -10.79
N VAL A 79 -16.41 -2.26 -10.02
CA VAL A 79 -17.32 -3.39 -10.21
C VAL A 79 -18.52 -3.30 -9.26
N ASN A 80 -19.65 -3.89 -9.66
CA ASN A 80 -20.87 -4.01 -8.84
C ASN A 80 -20.73 -5.12 -7.77
N ALA A 81 -19.64 -5.09 -6.99
CA ALA A 81 -19.37 -6.04 -5.92
C ALA A 81 -18.83 -5.29 -4.70
N SER A 82 -19.10 -5.80 -3.49
CA SER A 82 -18.50 -5.23 -2.30
C SER A 82 -17.01 -5.54 -2.23
N PHE A 83 -16.24 -4.67 -1.57
CA PHE A 83 -14.82 -4.87 -1.35
C PHE A 83 -14.52 -6.24 -0.71
N GLU A 84 -15.34 -6.64 0.27
CA GLU A 84 -15.24 -7.94 0.94
C GLU A 84 -15.41 -9.12 -0.04
N GLN A 85 -16.35 -9.04 -0.98
CA GLN A 85 -16.59 -10.08 -1.98
C GLN A 85 -15.38 -10.20 -2.92
N ILE A 86 -14.89 -9.06 -3.42
CA ILE A 86 -13.72 -9.01 -4.31
C ILE A 86 -12.52 -9.64 -3.62
N LEU A 87 -12.22 -9.21 -2.39
CA LEU A 87 -11.08 -9.72 -1.63
C LEU A 87 -11.20 -11.23 -1.36
N SER A 88 -12.41 -11.71 -1.04
CA SER A 88 -12.65 -13.14 -0.79
C SER A 88 -12.38 -13.98 -2.05
N VAL A 89 -12.80 -13.50 -3.23
CA VAL A 89 -12.52 -14.17 -4.51
C VAL A 89 -11.02 -14.16 -4.83
N CYS A 90 -10.33 -13.03 -4.62
CA CYS A 90 -8.90 -12.94 -4.88
C CYS A 90 -8.05 -13.83 -3.96
N MET A 91 -8.54 -14.15 -2.76
CA MET A 91 -7.82 -14.94 -1.77
C MET A 91 -8.19 -16.43 -1.77
N ASP A 92 -9.24 -16.82 -2.49
CA ASP A 92 -9.77 -18.18 -2.42
C ASP A 92 -8.73 -19.21 -2.88
N GLY A 93 -8.43 -20.19 -2.02
CA GLY A 93 -7.40 -21.21 -2.28
C GLY A 93 -5.95 -20.76 -2.11
N PHE A 94 -5.68 -19.51 -1.68
CA PHE A 94 -4.31 -18.97 -1.56
C PHE A 94 -3.95 -18.53 -0.14
N THR A 95 -2.66 -18.63 0.19
CA THR A 95 -2.10 -17.92 1.36
C THR A 95 -1.70 -16.52 0.93
N SER A 96 -2.61 -15.56 1.09
CA SER A 96 -2.47 -14.24 0.48
C SER A 96 -1.75 -13.22 1.37
N ILE A 97 -0.99 -12.36 0.70
CA ILE A 97 -0.52 -11.08 1.22
C ILE A 97 -1.25 -9.99 0.44
N VAL A 98 -1.81 -9.00 1.13
CA VAL A 98 -2.49 -7.88 0.48
C VAL A 98 -1.52 -6.71 0.32
N ILE A 99 -1.44 -6.15 -0.89
CA ILE A 99 -0.76 -4.89 -1.14
C ILE A 99 -1.86 -3.84 -1.34
N TYR A 100 -1.99 -2.92 -0.39
CA TYR A 100 -3.00 -1.86 -0.42
C TYR A 100 -2.35 -0.55 -0.89
N ALA A 101 -2.74 -0.09 -2.08
CA ALA A 101 -2.20 1.11 -2.72
C ALA A 101 -3.00 2.36 -2.36
N ILE A 102 -2.32 3.42 -1.92
CA ILE A 102 -2.92 4.68 -1.46
C ILE A 102 -2.36 5.82 -2.31
N SER A 103 -3.22 6.57 -3.01
CA SER A 103 -2.76 7.55 -4.00
C SER A 103 -2.48 8.95 -3.44
N ASN A 104 -3.23 9.37 -2.41
CA ASN A 104 -3.29 10.78 -2.00
C ASN A 104 -2.55 11.10 -0.71
N GLY A 105 -1.77 10.16 -0.17
CA GLY A 105 -1.05 10.35 1.10
C GLY A 105 -1.96 10.61 2.31
N VAL A 106 -3.27 10.38 2.16
CA VAL A 106 -4.31 10.39 3.18
C VAL A 106 -5.37 9.35 2.79
N LEU A 107 -6.00 8.73 3.79
CA LEU A 107 -7.13 7.82 3.56
C LEU A 107 -8.42 8.60 3.38
N SER A 108 -9.16 8.27 2.32
CA SER A 108 -10.55 8.63 2.10
C SER A 108 -11.49 7.83 3.02
N GLN A 109 -12.74 8.28 3.13
CA GLN A 109 -13.74 7.59 3.95
C GLN A 109 -14.07 6.18 3.43
N SER A 110 -14.02 5.96 2.11
CA SER A 110 -14.19 4.62 1.51
C SER A 110 -13.06 3.70 1.95
N GLU A 111 -11.81 4.14 1.77
CA GLU A 111 -10.62 3.35 2.14
C GLU A 111 -10.61 3.05 3.65
N VAL A 112 -11.00 4.00 4.51
CA VAL A 112 -11.14 3.75 5.96
C VAL A 112 -12.18 2.65 6.23
N THR A 113 -13.31 2.67 5.51
CA THR A 113 -14.38 1.69 5.68
C THR A 113 -13.91 0.29 5.24
N GLU A 114 -13.31 0.19 4.06
CA GLU A 114 -12.72 -1.03 3.51
C GLU A 114 -11.68 -1.63 4.46
N LEU A 115 -10.74 -0.82 4.93
CA LEU A 115 -9.70 -1.27 5.86
C LEU A 115 -10.30 -1.76 7.19
N MET A 116 -11.32 -1.09 7.72
CA MET A 116 -12.03 -1.56 8.91
C MET A 116 -12.74 -2.90 8.69
N GLU A 117 -13.32 -3.12 7.50
CA GLU A 117 -13.89 -4.41 7.11
C GLU A 117 -12.84 -5.51 7.04
N ILE A 118 -11.68 -5.24 6.41
CA ILE A 118 -10.56 -6.20 6.37
C ILE A 118 -10.13 -6.58 7.77
N LYS A 119 -9.90 -5.59 8.63
CA LYS A 119 -9.43 -5.83 10.00
C LYS A 119 -10.43 -6.66 10.81
N LYS A 120 -11.72 -6.43 10.60
CA LYS A 120 -12.78 -7.18 11.27
C LYS A 120 -12.85 -8.63 10.80
N LYS A 121 -12.82 -8.86 9.47
CA LYS A 121 -13.03 -10.19 8.89
C LYS A 121 -11.75 -11.04 8.84
N PHE A 122 -10.61 -10.40 8.62
CA PHE A 122 -9.31 -11.03 8.44
C PHE A 122 -8.25 -10.40 9.39
N PRO A 123 -8.40 -10.54 10.72
CA PRO A 123 -7.56 -9.83 11.70
C PRO A 123 -6.07 -10.20 11.67
N LYS A 124 -5.70 -11.28 11.00
CA LYS A 124 -4.32 -11.77 10.86
C LYS A 124 -3.77 -11.64 9.44
N LEU A 125 -4.51 -11.02 8.52
CA LEU A 125 -4.09 -10.87 7.13
C LEU A 125 -2.88 -9.93 7.06
N PRO A 126 -1.73 -10.36 6.53
CA PRO A 126 -0.62 -9.44 6.27
C PRO A 126 -1.01 -8.45 5.18
N ILE A 127 -0.89 -7.16 5.50
CA ILE A 127 -1.16 -6.05 4.58
C ILE A 127 0.07 -5.16 4.49
N PHE A 128 0.56 -4.94 3.27
CA PHE A 128 1.58 -3.95 2.96
C PHE A 128 0.91 -2.72 2.34
N PHE A 129 1.12 -1.56 2.96
CA PHE A 129 0.64 -0.30 2.43
C PHE A 129 1.71 0.33 1.55
N ILE A 130 1.32 0.74 0.34
CA ILE A 130 2.19 1.48 -0.57
C ILE A 130 1.55 2.82 -0.92
N CYS A 131 2.36 3.87 -0.99
CA CYS A 131 1.92 5.16 -1.52
C CYS A 131 2.19 5.19 -3.02
N VAL A 132 1.13 5.36 -3.82
CA VAL A 132 1.25 5.47 -5.27
C VAL A 132 1.11 6.93 -5.65
N PHE A 133 2.21 7.57 -5.99
CA PHE A 133 2.14 8.91 -6.54
C PHE A 133 1.68 8.82 -7.99
N PRO A 134 0.79 9.72 -8.46
CA PRO A 134 0.48 9.77 -9.87
C PRO A 134 1.78 9.86 -10.65
N PRO A 135 1.95 9.07 -11.74
CA PRO A 135 3.14 9.16 -12.56
C PRO A 135 3.33 10.62 -12.92
N SER A 136 4.52 11.15 -12.65
CA SER A 136 4.85 12.54 -12.93
C SER A 136 4.76 12.75 -14.44
N SER A 137 3.60 13.14 -14.94
CA SER A 137 3.49 13.85 -16.19
C SER A 137 4.41 15.05 -16.06
N GLU A 138 5.55 14.99 -16.75
CA GLU A 138 6.60 16.01 -16.91
C GLU A 138 6.37 17.27 -16.06
N LEU A 139 6.69 17.17 -14.76
CA LEU A 139 6.63 18.34 -13.91
C LEU A 139 7.85 19.21 -14.22
N THR A 140 7.60 20.49 -14.43
CA THR A 140 8.66 21.49 -14.57
C THR A 140 9.49 21.51 -13.27
N GLU A 141 10.78 21.81 -13.37
CA GLU A 141 11.75 21.86 -12.25
C GLU A 141 11.20 22.61 -11.02
N SER A 142 10.38 23.64 -11.25
CA SER A 142 9.69 24.46 -10.24
C SER A 142 8.71 23.67 -9.36
N GLU A 143 7.98 22.71 -9.94
CA GLU A 143 6.97 21.90 -9.23
C GLU A 143 7.62 20.78 -8.41
N GLN A 144 8.81 20.33 -8.79
CA GLN A 144 9.62 19.40 -8.01
C GLN A 144 10.08 20.04 -6.70
N HIS A 145 10.46 21.32 -6.71
CA HIS A 145 10.88 22.04 -5.50
C HIS A 145 9.76 22.20 -4.46
N VAL A 146 8.51 22.44 -4.87
CA VAL A 146 7.38 22.55 -3.95
C VAL A 146 7.11 21.23 -3.22
N ARG A 147 7.22 20.10 -3.94
CA ARG A 147 7.05 18.77 -3.34
C ARG A 147 8.23 18.36 -2.46
N ASN A 148 9.45 18.79 -2.81
CA ASN A 148 10.65 18.52 -2.02
C ASN A 148 10.66 19.29 -0.69
N ILE A 149 10.08 20.49 -0.63
CA ILE A 149 9.93 21.28 0.61
C ILE A 149 8.94 20.62 1.58
N GLY A 150 7.95 19.85 1.09
CA GLY A 150 7.04 19.06 1.93
C GLY A 150 7.66 17.78 2.52
N LEU A 151 8.69 17.23 1.87
CA LEU A 151 9.39 16.00 2.28
C LEU A 151 10.40 16.23 3.42
N TYR A 152 10.82 17.47 3.65
CA TYR A 152 11.61 17.86 4.83
C TYR A 152 10.82 18.88 5.64
N GLY A 153 9.87 18.41 6.45
CA GLY A 153 9.23 19.24 7.45
C GLY A 153 10.27 20.09 8.19
N ARG A 154 10.11 21.43 8.11
CA ARG A 154 10.74 22.45 8.97
C ARG A 154 12.05 21.97 9.64
N ARG A 155 13.15 21.97 8.89
CA ARG A 155 14.42 22.32 9.55
C ARG A 155 14.29 23.78 9.94
N SER A 156 14.01 24.03 11.22
CA SER A 156 14.38 25.29 11.84
C SER A 156 15.86 25.50 11.52
N VAL A 157 16.13 26.42 10.59
CA VAL A 157 17.47 26.89 10.30
C VAL A 157 17.92 27.65 11.52
N PHE A 158 18.56 26.95 12.46
CA PHE A 158 19.39 27.58 13.47
C PHE A 158 20.59 28.20 12.75
N LYS A 159 20.51 29.51 12.55
CA LYS A 159 21.65 30.37 12.17
C LYS A 159 22.71 30.28 13.28
N PRO A 160 23.98 30.02 12.97
CA PRO A 160 25.06 30.13 13.95
C PRO A 160 25.55 31.59 14.07
N HIS A 161 26.25 31.86 15.19
CA HIS A 161 26.88 33.11 15.67
C HIS A 161 26.05 33.83 16.76
N SER A 162 26.59 34.20 17.92
CA SER A 162 27.92 34.12 18.54
C SER A 162 27.77 34.43 20.05
N TYR A 163 28.78 34.07 20.85
CA TYR A 163 28.87 34.20 22.31
C TYR A 163 28.40 35.55 22.92
N HIS A 164 27.61 35.50 24.01
CA HIS A 164 28.04 36.03 25.31
C HIS A 164 27.20 35.45 26.47
N GLU A 165 27.89 35.38 27.60
CA GLU A 165 27.63 34.75 28.89
C GLU A 165 26.60 35.49 29.76
N SER A 166 25.68 34.77 30.43
CA SER A 166 25.27 34.92 31.85
C SER A 166 23.98 34.14 32.20
N SER A 167 24.07 33.28 33.22
CA SER A 167 22.96 32.70 34.03
C SER A 167 22.40 33.78 34.99
N PRO A 168 21.24 33.69 35.72
CA PRO A 168 20.53 32.47 36.15
C PRO A 168 18.97 32.54 36.32
N MET A 169 18.40 31.36 36.65
CA MET A 169 17.24 31.09 37.54
C MET A 169 15.81 31.64 37.28
N LEU A 170 14.83 30.71 37.37
CA LEU A 170 13.50 30.75 38.06
C LEU A 170 12.42 30.00 37.23
N GLN A 171 11.98 28.81 37.66
CA GLN A 171 10.77 28.55 38.47
C GLN A 171 9.44 29.06 37.87
N THR A 172 8.55 28.12 37.52
CA THR A 172 7.12 28.08 37.88
C THR A 172 6.51 26.82 37.22
N VAL A 173 6.19 25.73 37.94
CA VAL A 173 5.10 25.51 38.91
C VAL A 173 3.72 25.41 38.24
N LEU A 174 3.21 24.18 38.26
CA LEU A 174 1.81 23.75 38.41
C LEU A 174 0.82 23.74 37.23
N LYS A 175 0.16 22.56 37.15
CA LYS A 175 -1.20 22.27 36.65
C LYS A 175 -1.42 22.22 35.14
N ARG A 176 -1.51 20.99 34.63
CA ARG A 176 -2.72 20.52 33.92
C ARG A 176 -2.71 19.00 33.77
N LYS A 177 -3.34 18.34 34.75
CA LYS A 177 -4.22 17.21 34.44
C LYS A 177 -5.50 17.86 33.90
N GLU A 178 -6.09 17.27 32.85
CA GLU A 178 -7.27 17.75 32.11
C GLU A 178 -7.02 18.90 31.11
N SER A 179 -6.60 18.52 29.89
CA SER A 179 -7.25 18.93 28.62
C SER A 179 -6.42 18.40 27.45
N LEU A 180 -6.60 17.13 27.07
CA LEU A 180 -6.12 16.63 25.77
C LEU A 180 -7.19 16.80 24.68
N ASP A 181 -8.42 17.18 25.03
CA ASP A 181 -9.53 17.29 24.07
C ASP A 181 -9.80 18.70 23.52
N SER A 182 -8.92 19.68 23.76
CA SER A 182 -9.18 21.06 23.32
C SER A 182 -8.02 21.77 22.62
N LYS A 183 -7.02 21.04 22.12
CA LYS A 183 -5.89 21.64 21.37
C LYS A 183 -5.54 20.96 20.04
N LEU A 184 -6.37 20.06 19.53
CA LEU A 184 -6.25 19.52 18.18
C LEU A 184 -7.33 20.13 17.26
N GLY A 185 -7.42 21.45 17.27
CA GLY A 185 -8.15 22.17 16.21
C GLY A 185 -7.29 22.20 14.96
N SER A 186 -7.69 21.49 13.91
CA SER A 186 -7.20 21.64 12.53
C SER A 186 -5.74 21.23 12.24
N ALA A 187 -5.27 20.10 12.76
CA ALA A 187 -4.13 19.41 12.15
C ALA A 187 -4.68 18.21 11.37
N SER A 188 -4.54 18.20 10.04
CA SER A 188 -4.81 17.00 9.25
C SER A 188 -3.87 15.89 9.74
N LEU A 189 -4.43 14.73 10.06
CA LEU A 189 -3.63 13.56 10.45
C LEU A 189 -2.77 13.14 9.26
N THR A 190 -1.53 12.75 9.52
CA THR A 190 -0.68 12.13 8.49
C THR A 190 -1.19 10.72 8.19
N LEU A 191 -0.91 10.16 7.00
CA LEU A 191 -1.30 8.79 6.66
C LEU A 191 -0.83 7.76 7.70
N CYS A 192 0.41 7.88 8.17
CA CYS A 192 0.95 7.02 9.22
C CYS A 192 0.11 7.10 10.51
N GLN A 193 -0.31 8.31 10.92
CA GLN A 193 -1.19 8.48 12.07
C GLN A 193 -2.57 7.87 11.84
N GLN A 194 -3.14 8.00 10.64
CA GLN A 194 -4.42 7.37 10.29
C GLN A 194 -4.32 5.85 10.40
N LEU A 195 -3.30 5.23 9.79
CA LEU A 195 -3.08 3.77 9.83
C LEU A 195 -2.75 3.27 11.25
N CYS A 196 -2.04 4.05 12.07
CA CYS A 196 -1.85 3.76 13.49
C CYS A 196 -3.17 3.83 14.27
N GLY A 197 -4.02 4.84 13.99
CA GLY A 197 -5.34 4.99 14.61
C GLY A 197 -6.29 3.84 14.26
N LEU A 198 -6.19 3.31 13.04
CA LEU A 198 -6.87 2.08 12.63
C LEU A 198 -6.21 0.81 13.19
N GLY A 199 -5.03 0.92 13.80
CA GLY A 199 -4.26 -0.15 14.41
C GLY A 199 -3.71 -1.17 13.40
N PHE A 200 -3.32 -0.71 12.21
CA PHE A 200 -2.54 -1.48 11.24
C PHE A 200 -1.03 -1.34 11.49
N LEU A 201 -0.62 -0.20 12.04
CA LEU A 201 0.76 0.10 12.36
C LEU A 201 0.92 0.30 13.86
N ASN A 202 2.07 -0.12 14.40
CA ASN A 202 2.46 0.19 15.76
C ASN A 202 3.20 1.53 15.78
N VAL A 203 2.78 2.45 16.65
CA VAL A 203 3.56 3.66 16.92
C VAL A 203 4.78 3.24 17.73
N PHE A 204 5.93 3.07 17.09
CA PHE A 204 7.18 3.02 17.83
C PHE A 204 7.42 4.42 18.40
N SER A 205 7.11 4.61 19.68
CA SER A 205 7.58 5.79 20.38
C SER A 205 9.12 5.78 20.32
N PRO A 206 9.79 6.85 19.87
CA PRO A 206 11.25 6.87 19.68
C PRO A 206 12.05 6.66 20.97
N ASN A 207 11.40 6.50 22.13
CA ASN A 207 12.03 6.42 23.44
C ASN A 207 12.03 5.03 24.10
N LEU A 208 11.63 3.95 23.42
CA LEU A 208 11.72 2.58 23.99
C LEU A 208 12.97 1.79 23.60
N LYS A 209 14.04 2.47 23.14
CA LYS A 209 15.40 1.92 23.22
C LYS A 209 16.02 2.26 24.56
N LYS A 210 15.50 1.69 25.64
CA LYS A 210 16.18 1.48 26.93
C LYS A 210 15.21 0.85 27.92
N LYS A 211 15.53 -0.39 28.32
CA LYS A 211 14.94 -1.14 29.44
C LYS A 211 13.62 -1.87 29.14
N LEU A 212 13.73 -3.03 28.51
CA LEU A 212 13.11 -4.23 29.08
C LEU A 212 13.99 -5.46 28.78
N CYS A 213 14.38 -6.13 29.87
CA CYS A 213 15.07 -7.42 30.06
C CYS A 213 15.50 -8.21 28.80
N ARG A 214 16.78 -8.55 28.59
CA ARG A 214 17.50 -9.61 29.32
C ARG A 214 16.59 -10.71 29.89
N GLN A 215 16.07 -11.59 29.03
CA GLN A 215 15.92 -13.04 29.29
C GLN A 215 15.90 -13.78 27.93
N PRO A 216 16.49 -14.99 27.82
CA PRO A 216 16.56 -15.73 26.57
C PRO A 216 15.38 -16.70 26.46
N SER A 217 14.52 -16.50 25.47
CA SER A 217 13.64 -17.56 24.98
C SER A 217 13.32 -17.29 23.52
N GLY A 218 13.68 -18.26 22.67
CA GLY A 218 13.64 -18.14 21.22
C GLY A 218 12.26 -17.79 20.68
N GLY A 219 12.12 -16.56 20.22
CA GLY A 219 11.12 -16.13 19.26
C GLY A 219 11.89 -15.34 18.20
N ILE A 220 11.73 -15.72 16.94
CA ILE A 220 12.37 -15.02 15.83
C ILE A 220 11.78 -13.60 15.80
N GLU A 221 12.58 -12.63 16.23
CA GLU A 221 12.29 -11.20 16.13
C GLU A 221 12.58 -10.77 14.69
N VAL A 222 11.53 -10.55 13.90
CA VAL A 222 11.67 -10.01 12.55
C VAL A 222 11.63 -8.48 12.65
N GLU A 223 12.81 -7.88 12.52
CA GLU A 223 12.99 -6.43 12.50
C GLU A 223 12.58 -5.88 11.12
N SER A 224 11.38 -5.33 11.00
CA SER A 224 10.92 -4.66 9.78
C SER A 224 11.37 -3.20 9.80
N LYS A 225 12.46 -2.88 9.10
CA LYS A 225 12.88 -1.49 8.85
C LYS A 225 12.18 -0.97 7.57
N LEU A 226 11.52 0.19 7.66
CA LEU A 226 11.09 0.91 6.46
C LEU A 226 12.36 1.36 5.71
N ILE A 227 12.57 0.82 4.51
CA ILE A 227 13.70 1.20 3.66
C ILE A 227 13.30 2.47 2.94
N GLU A 228 13.84 3.60 3.39
CA GLU A 228 13.67 4.91 2.76
C GLU A 228 14.78 5.19 1.72
N ASP A 229 15.82 4.35 1.67
CA ASP A 229 16.97 4.47 0.77
C ASP A 229 16.91 3.42 -0.36
N PHE A 230 16.31 3.78 -1.49
CA PHE A 230 16.22 2.92 -2.68
C PHE A 230 17.58 2.67 -3.36
N GLU A 231 18.58 3.52 -3.09
CA GLU A 231 19.95 3.43 -3.63
C GLU A 231 20.76 2.23 -3.11
N ASN A 232 20.30 1.55 -2.05
CA ASN A 232 21.06 0.47 -1.40
C ASN A 232 20.74 -0.95 -1.91
N PHE A 233 19.77 -1.10 -2.83
CA PHE A 233 19.34 -2.41 -3.34
C PHE A 233 20.39 -3.10 -4.24
N SER A 234 21.24 -2.33 -4.91
CA SER A 234 22.22 -2.85 -5.88
C SER A 234 23.45 -3.52 -5.26
N ARG A 235 23.65 -3.40 -3.94
CA ARG A 235 24.85 -3.93 -3.26
C ARG A 235 24.69 -5.30 -2.61
N TYR A 236 23.50 -5.91 -2.66
CA TYR A 236 23.23 -7.20 -2.02
C TYR A 236 23.01 -8.37 -2.99
N TRP A 237 23.21 -8.16 -4.29
CA TRP A 237 23.10 -9.21 -5.31
C TRP A 237 24.35 -9.29 -6.20
N SER A 238 25.50 -9.62 -5.60
CA SER A 238 26.69 -10.08 -6.31
C SER A 238 26.92 -11.56 -6.05
#